data_AF-A0A9E4HLN8-F1
#
_entry.id   AF-A0A9E4HLN8-F1
#
_cell.length_a   1.000
_cell.length_b   1.000
_cell.length_c   1.000
_cell.angle_alpha   90.00
_cell.angle_beta   90.00
_cell.angle_gamma   90.00
#
_symmetry.space_group_name_H-M   'P 1'
#
loop_
_entity.id
_entity.type
_entity.pdbx_description
1 polymer ?
#
loop_
_entity_poly.entity_id
_entity_poly.type
_entity_poly.pdbx_seq_one_letter_code
_entity_poly.pdbx_strand_id
1 'polypeptide(L)' 'MTEAERARALRVDRVLPALAARAEEADRTGEFPLEHVRTISEAGLLGITGPVEYGGLGGGLRDLAAATFAMATACPST' A
#
# COMPACT_ATOMS: atom_id res chain seq x y z
N MET A 1 -18.58 2.85 -3.07
CA MET A 1 -17.67 2.47 -1.98
C MET A 1 -18.34 2.74 -0.65
N THR A 2 -18.24 1.82 0.31
CA THR A 2 -18.60 2.07 1.71
C THR A 2 -17.65 3.10 2.32
N GLU A 3 -17.98 3.60 3.51
CA GLU A 3 -17.09 4.51 4.25
C GLU A 3 -15.77 3.82 4.63
N ALA A 4 -15.84 2.54 5.04
CA ALA A 4 -14.67 1.74 5.37
C ALA A 4 -13.76 1.52 4.14
N GLU A 5 -14.33 1.22 2.97
CA GLU A 5 -13.57 1.11 1.71
C GLU A 5 -12.89 2.44 1.36
N ARG A 6 -13.58 3.57 1.55
CA ARG A 6 -13.01 4.91 1.31
C ARG A 6 -11.87 5.23 2.27
N ALA A 7 -12.02 4.90 3.55
CA ALA A 7 -10.98 5.11 4.54
C ALA A 7 -9.70 4.32 4.21
N ARG A 8 -9.83 3.08 3.70
CA ARG A 8 -8.69 2.29 3.24
C ARG A 8 -8.06 2.86 1.97
N ALA A 9 -8.86 3.25 0.97
CA ALA A 9 -8.34 3.89 -0.24
C ALA A 9 -7.53 5.16 0.08
N LEU A 10 -8.02 6.01 0.99
CA LEU A 10 -7.28 7.20 1.42
C LEU A 10 -5.93 6.88 2.10
N ARG A 11 -5.78 5.71 2.75
CA ARG A 11 -4.48 5.27 3.28
C ARG A 11 -3.52 4.88 2.16
N VAL A 12 -4.04 4.23 1.12
CA VAL A 12 -3.26 3.90 -0.09
C VAL A 12 -2.79 5.19 -0.76
N ASP A 13 -3.68 6.15 -0.99
CA ASP A 13 -3.35 7.43 -1.66
C ASP A 13 -2.20 8.17 -0.95
N ARG A 14 -2.11 8.07 0.38
CA ARG A 14 -1.07 8.73 1.19
C ARG A 14 0.33 8.16 0.98
N VAL A 15 0.46 6.88 0.58
CA VAL A 15 1.79 6.27 0.39
C VAL A 15 2.31 6.45 -1.03
N LEU A 16 1.43 6.69 -2.02
CA LEU A 16 1.81 6.76 -3.44
C LEU A 16 2.94 7.75 -3.74
N PRO A 17 2.95 8.99 -3.21
CA PRO A 17 4.02 9.93 -3.50
C PRO A 17 5.40 9.46 -3.01
N ALA A 18 5.43 8.78 -1.85
CA ALA A 18 6.68 8.25 -1.29
C ALA A 18 7.20 7.07 -2.12
N LEU A 19 6.32 6.18 -2.59
CA LEU A 19 6.69 5.08 -3.49
C LEU A 19 7.20 5.61 -4.83
N ALA A 20 6.49 6.57 -5.43
CA ALA A 20 6.87 7.16 -6.72
C ALA A 20 8.23 7.87 -6.66
N ALA A 21 8.53 8.55 -5.55
CA ALA A 21 9.78 9.30 -5.38
C ALA A 21 11.04 8.40 -5.38
N ARG A 22 10.91 7.11 -5.10
CA ARG A 22 12.04 6.16 -5.01
C ARG A 22 11.98 5.02 -6.02
N ALA A 23 10.91 4.93 -6.82
CA ALA A 23 10.73 3.87 -7.81
C ALA A 23 11.89 3.76 -8.81
N GLU A 24 12.34 4.88 -9.39
CA GLU A 24 13.43 4.88 -10.37
C GLU A 24 14.77 4.42 -9.75
N GLU A 25 15.03 4.80 -8.50
CA GLU A 25 16.24 4.37 -7.80
C GLU A 25 16.21 2.88 -7.49
N ALA A 26 15.06 2.36 -7.03
CA ALA A 26 14.87 0.94 -6.79
C ALA A 26 15.08 0.11 -8.07
N ASP A 27 14.51 0.56 -9.20
CA ASP A 27 14.68 -0.13 -10.48
C ASP A 27 16.12 -0.06 -10.99
N ARG A 28 16.79 1.09 -10.84
CA ARG A 28 18.19 1.28 -11.29
C ARG A 28 19.18 0.43 -10.48
N THR A 29 18.95 0.29 -9.18
CA THR A 29 19.85 -0.43 -8.27
C THR A 29 19.52 -1.91 -8.17
N GLY A 30 18.26 -2.29 -8.38
CA GLY A 30 17.77 -3.66 -8.17
C GLY A 30 17.73 -4.05 -6.68
N GLU A 31 17.94 -3.11 -5.77
CA GLU A 31 17.89 -3.37 -4.33
C GLU A 31 16.44 -3.43 -3.84
N PHE A 32 16.19 -4.27 -2.84
CA PHE A 32 14.86 -4.37 -2.24
C PHE A 32 14.53 -3.10 -1.44
N PRO A 33 13.45 -2.36 -1.77
CA PRO A 33 13.19 -1.05 -1.18
C PRO A 33 12.58 -1.16 0.22
N LEU A 34 13.42 -1.35 1.25
CA LEU A 34 12.98 -1.45 2.65
C LEU A 34 12.18 -0.23 3.13
N GLU A 35 12.45 0.95 2.58
CA GLU A 35 11.69 2.17 2.87
C GLU A 35 10.23 2.10 2.38
N HIS A 36 9.98 1.44 1.23
CA HIS A 36 8.62 1.21 0.76
C HIS A 36 7.86 0.30 1.74
N VAL A 37 8.49 -0.80 2.14
CA VAL A 37 7.90 -1.74 3.12
C VAL A 37 7.56 -1.02 4.41
N ARG A 38 8.48 -0.19 4.92
CA ARG A 38 8.24 0.61 6.12
C ARG A 38 7.07 1.58 5.95
N THR A 39 7.03 2.33 4.84
CA THR A 39 5.96 3.29 4.54
C THR A 39 4.58 2.62 4.48
N ILE A 40 4.49 1.47 3.79
CA ILE A 40 3.26 0.68 3.66
C ILE A 40 2.85 0.05 5.00
N SER A 41 3.84 -0.41 5.78
CA SER A 41 3.63 -0.96 7.13
C SER A 41 3.08 0.09 8.10
N GLU A 42 3.67 1.28 8.14
CA GLU A 42 3.22 2.40 8.98
C GLU A 42 1.81 2.88 8.61
N ALA A 43 1.41 2.73 7.34
CA ALA A 43 0.04 2.97 6.89
C ALA A 43 -0.96 1.84 7.24
N GLY A 44 -0.47 0.71 7.76
CA GLY A 44 -1.25 -0.48 8.09
C GLY A 44 -1.69 -1.30 6.88
N LEU A 45 -1.14 -1.02 5.69
CA LEU A 45 -1.59 -1.61 4.43
C LEU A 45 -1.11 -3.06 4.24
N LEU A 46 -0.05 -3.47 4.95
CA LEU A 46 0.37 -4.89 4.99
C LEU A 46 -0.68 -5.80 5.65
N GLY A 47 -1.60 -5.22 6.44
CA GLY A 47 -2.71 -5.93 7.10
C GLY A 47 -4.07 -5.59 6.50
N ILE A 48 -4.15 -5.15 5.23
CA ILE A 48 -5.39 -4.60 4.66
C ILE A 48 -6.59 -5.55 4.74
N THR A 49 -6.37 -6.87 4.57
CA THR A 49 -7.40 -7.91 4.70
C THR A 49 -7.43 -8.58 6.07
N GLY A 50 -6.52 -8.21 6.97
CA GLY A 50 -6.44 -8.79 8.31
C GLY A 50 -7.66 -8.43 9.16
N PRO A 51 -8.12 -9.34 10.05
CA PRO A 51 -9.19 -9.01 11.00
C PRO A 51 -8.78 -7.87 11.94
N VAL A 52 -9.74 -6.99 12.24
CA VAL A 52 -9.50 -5.80 13.08
C VAL A 52 -9.08 -6.17 14.50
N GLU A 53 -9.61 -7.27 15.04
CA GLU A 53 -9.26 -7.79 16.38
C GLU A 53 -7.77 -8.17 16.53
N TYR A 54 -7.06 -8.40 15.42
CA TYR A 54 -5.62 -8.67 15.39
C TYR A 54 -4.81 -7.50 14.82
N GLY A 55 -5.41 -6.31 14.69
CA GLY A 55 -4.74 -5.11 14.18
C GLY A 55 -4.77 -4.93 12.65
N GLY A 56 -5.54 -5.73 11.92
CA GLY A 56 -5.76 -5.54 10.49
C GLY A 56 -6.83 -4.48 10.15
N LEU A 57 -7.08 -4.23 8.86
CA LEU A 57 -8.00 -3.18 8.41
C LEU A 57 -9.41 -3.70 8.02
N GLY A 58 -9.65 -5.01 8.15
CA GLY A 58 -10.94 -5.63 7.85
C GLY A 58 -11.40 -5.44 6.41
N GLY A 59 -10.46 -5.26 5.47
CA GLY A 59 -10.75 -5.15 4.05
C GLY A 59 -11.02 -6.50 3.39
N GLY A 60 -11.70 -6.45 2.26
CA GLY A 60 -11.93 -7.63 1.41
C GLY A 60 -10.97 -7.67 0.21
N LEU A 61 -11.18 -8.66 -0.66
CA LEU A 61 -10.39 -8.80 -1.90
C LEU A 61 -10.50 -7.58 -2.82
N ARG A 62 -11.63 -6.86 -2.77
CA ARG A 62 -11.80 -5.61 -3.52
C ARG A 62 -10.84 -4.53 -3.04
N ASP A 63 -10.66 -4.39 -1.73
CA ASP A 63 -9.73 -3.41 -1.15
C ASP A 63 -8.28 -3.78 -1.49
N LEU A 64 -7.94 -5.06 -1.37
CA LEU A 64 -6.61 -5.57 -1.72
C LEU A 64 -6.29 -5.31 -3.20
N ALA A 65 -7.19 -5.69 -4.12
CA ALA A 65 -6.99 -5.50 -5.55
C ALA A 65 -6.86 -4.01 -5.91
N ALA A 66 -7.69 -3.15 -5.31
CA ALA A 66 -7.60 -1.71 -5.53
C ALA A 66 -6.30 -1.12 -4.98
N ALA A 67 -5.85 -1.54 -3.79
CA ALA A 67 -4.60 -1.10 -3.20
C ALA A 67 -3.40 -1.51 -4.05
N THR A 68 -3.33 -2.78 -4.46
CA THR A 68 -2.27 -3.29 -5.34
C THR A 68 -2.26 -2.54 -6.67
N PHE A 69 -3.42 -2.34 -7.30
CA PHE A 69 -3.51 -1.59 -8.56
C PHE A 69 -2.98 -0.16 -8.39
N ALA A 70 -3.41 0.55 -7.35
CA ALA A 70 -3.00 1.93 -7.12
C ALA A 70 -1.50 2.05 -6.81
N MET A 71 -0.96 1.20 -5.92
CA MET A 71 0.47 1.20 -5.60
C MET A 71 1.34 0.87 -6.83
N ALA A 72 0.88 -0.05 -7.68
CA ALA A 72 1.57 -0.38 -8.92
C ALA A 72 1.65 0.79 -9.92
N THR A 73 0.75 1.78 -9.84
CA THR A 73 0.87 3.01 -10.65
C THR A 73 2.02 3.92 -10.19
N ALA A 74 2.47 3.77 -8.94
CA ALA A 74 3.58 4.51 -8.37
C ALA A 74 4.91 3.73 -8.45
N CYS A 75 4.88 2.44 -8.12
CA CYS A 75 6.03 1.54 -8.20
C CYS A 75 5.54 0.09 -8.43
N PRO A 76 5.62 -0.47 -9.65
CA PRO A 76 5.10 -1.81 -9.96
C PRO A 76 5.80 -2.98 -9.26
N SER A 77 7.05 -2.78 -8.81
CA SER A 77 7.86 -3.79 -8.12
C SER A 77 7.56 -3.89 -6.62
N THR A 78 6.68 -3.01 -6.11
CA THR A 78 6.23 -2.94 -4.71
C THR A 78 4.79 -3.43 -4.57
#